data_AF-A0A6G9VNC1-F1
#
_entry.id   AF-A0A6G9VNC1-F1
#
_cell.length_a   1.000
_cell.length_b   1.000
_cell.length_c   1.000
_cell.angle_alpha   90.00
_cell.angle_beta   90.00
_cell.angle_gamma   90.00
#
_symmetry.space_group_name_H-M   'P 1'
#
loop_
_entity.id
_entity.type
_entity.pdbx_description
1 polymer ?
#
loop_
_entity_poly.entity_id
_entity_poly.type
_entity_poly.pdbx_seq_one_letter_code
_entity_poly.pdbx_strand_id
1 'polypeptide(L)'
;MFDTVKYNQWMQSSRVLQVRYISLLTATLYYIYAQIDTFLVPAKSLFFVHSIHLYFLCPAILVIIGLTFFEKYHAILTYFLILIPIGASLGNFLILSKFEESTLYTPETYFIIFWVFILSGLRLFLAIISVSVIIFISFFSNAYLSPQAFILHLFWILCSTSFGILGAYLLERSNKKVFKNKEILATLAITDKLTGLYNRAKFDEVLSQELARAKRSHHTFGLVIKKTIPIP
;
A
#
# COMPACT_ATOMS: atom_id res chain seq x y z
N MET A 1 21.18 -11.89 7.20
CA MET A 1 20.72 -10.50 7.33
C MET A 1 19.46 -10.33 6.48
N PHE A 2 18.40 -9.68 6.96
CA PHE A 2 17.18 -9.48 6.17
C PHE A 2 17.45 -8.45 5.06
N ASP A 3 17.26 -8.85 3.80
CA ASP A 3 17.48 -7.95 2.65
C ASP A 3 16.30 -6.99 2.50
N THR A 4 16.47 -5.78 3.04
CA THR A 4 15.45 -4.74 3.01
C THR A 4 15.18 -4.21 1.61
N VAL A 5 16.18 -4.19 0.71
CA VAL A 5 16.04 -3.69 -0.66
C VAL A 5 15.19 -4.65 -1.47
N LYS A 6 15.50 -5.95 -1.41
CA LYS A 6 14.75 -6.99 -2.10
C LYS A 6 13.33 -7.13 -1.56
N TYR A 7 13.14 -7.03 -0.24
CA TYR A 7 11.81 -6.96 0.37
C TYR A 7 11.02 -5.77 -0.17
N ASN A 8 11.65 -4.59 -0.23
CA ASN A 8 11.01 -3.35 -0.68
C ASN A 8 10.51 -3.43 -2.13
N GLN A 9 11.28 -4.06 -3.02
CA GLN A 9 10.89 -4.32 -4.42
C GLN A 9 9.76 -5.36 -4.52
N TRP A 10 9.87 -6.45 -3.75
CA TRP A 10 8.81 -7.46 -3.68
C TRP A 10 7.49 -6.88 -3.15
N MET A 11 7.55 -6.01 -2.15
CA MET A 11 6.37 -5.35 -1.57
C MET A 11 5.66 -4.41 -2.54
N GLN A 12 6.40 -3.68 -3.37
CA GLN A 12 5.80 -2.79 -4.36
C GLN A 12 5.01 -3.57 -5.41
N SER A 13 5.59 -4.66 -5.93
CA SER A 13 4.95 -5.52 -6.93
C SER A 13 3.81 -6.36 -6.36
N SER A 14 3.95 -6.90 -5.14
CA SER A 14 2.94 -7.78 -4.53
C SER A 14 1.63 -7.07 -4.17
N ARG A 15 1.67 -5.75 -3.96
CA ARG A 15 0.52 -4.95 -3.53
C ARG A 15 -0.25 -4.28 -4.66
N VAL A 16 0.25 -4.33 -5.90
CA VAL A 16 -0.39 -3.68 -7.07
C VAL A 16 -1.84 -4.12 -7.23
N LEU A 17 -2.11 -5.42 -7.09
CA LEU A 17 -3.45 -5.97 -7.24
C LEU A 17 -4.39 -5.52 -6.12
N GLN A 18 -3.89 -5.47 -4.87
CA GLN A 18 -4.64 -4.92 -3.74
C GLN A 18 -5.01 -3.46 -4.00
N VAL A 19 -4.03 -2.62 -4.36
CA VAL A 19 -4.25 -1.19 -4.64
C VAL A 19 -5.30 -1.03 -5.74
N ARG A 20 -5.22 -1.81 -6.82
CA ARG A 20 -6.17 -1.75 -7.93
C ARG A 20 -7.61 -2.01 -7.49
N TYR A 21 -7.86 -3.12 -6.80
CA TYR A 21 -9.22 -3.48 -6.38
C TYR A 21 -9.77 -2.56 -5.29
N ILE A 22 -8.94 -2.18 -4.31
CA ILE A 22 -9.34 -1.23 -3.28
C ILE A 22 -9.66 0.13 -3.91
N SER A 23 -8.81 0.66 -4.79
CA SER A 23 -9.08 1.94 -5.46
C SER A 23 -10.33 1.88 -6.33
N LEU A 24 -10.60 0.77 -7.03
CA LEU A 24 -11.85 0.62 -7.80
C LEU A 24 -13.07 0.67 -6.87
N LEU A 25 -13.02 -0.04 -5.75
CA LEU A 25 -14.07 0.00 -4.74
C LEU A 25 -14.24 1.42 -4.17
N THR A 26 -13.13 2.09 -3.82
CA THR A 26 -13.17 3.45 -3.27
C THR A 26 -13.74 4.46 -4.27
N ALA A 27 -13.35 4.41 -5.54
CA ALA A 27 -13.93 5.27 -6.58
C ALA A 27 -15.44 5.04 -6.75
N THR A 28 -15.88 3.77 -6.69
CA THR A 28 -17.30 3.41 -6.76
C THR A 28 -18.07 3.94 -5.56
N LEU A 29 -17.51 3.81 -4.34
CA LEU A 29 -18.12 4.30 -3.12
C LEU A 29 -18.21 5.83 -3.10
N TYR A 30 -17.19 6.56 -3.55
CA TYR A 30 -17.28 8.02 -3.67
C TYR A 30 -18.29 8.47 -4.73
N TYR A 31 -18.42 7.73 -5.83
CA TYR A 31 -19.47 8.01 -6.82
C TYR A 31 -20.87 7.87 -6.19
N ILE A 32 -21.10 6.79 -5.44
CA ILE A 32 -22.35 6.58 -4.69
C ILE A 32 -22.53 7.68 -3.63
N TYR A 33 -21.46 8.05 -2.93
CA TYR A 33 -21.51 9.09 -1.90
C TYR A 33 -21.93 10.44 -2.48
N ALA A 34 -21.42 10.80 -3.67
CA ALA A 34 -21.86 11.97 -4.40
C ALA A 34 -23.36 11.92 -4.78
N GLN A 35 -23.93 10.74 -5.06
CA GLN A 35 -25.39 10.64 -5.26
C GLN A 35 -26.14 10.89 -3.96
N ILE A 36 -25.63 10.39 -2.84
CA ILE A 36 -26.22 10.60 -1.51
C ILE A 36 -26.18 12.10 -1.14
N ASP A 37 -25.12 12.83 -1.50
CA ASP A 37 -25.00 14.27 -1.24
C ASP A 37 -26.17 15.08 -1.81
N THR A 38 -26.78 14.65 -2.92
CA THR A 38 -27.96 15.31 -3.50
C THR A 38 -29.18 15.34 -2.57
N PHE A 39 -29.25 14.40 -1.63
CA PHE A 39 -30.32 14.30 -0.64
C PHE A 39 -29.97 15.00 0.68
N LEU A 40 -28.69 15.10 1.01
CA LEU A 40 -28.21 15.65 2.28
C LEU A 40 -27.91 17.14 2.22
N VAL A 41 -27.50 17.64 1.05
CA VAL A 41 -26.92 18.98 0.90
C VAL A 41 -27.88 19.92 0.16
N PRO A 42 -28.10 21.16 0.65
CA PRO A 42 -28.88 22.16 -0.08
C PRO A 42 -28.31 22.42 -1.48
N ALA A 43 -29.19 22.63 -2.46
CA ALA A 43 -28.81 22.80 -3.88
C ALA A 43 -27.73 23.88 -4.13
N LYS A 44 -27.68 24.93 -3.30
CA LYS A 44 -26.67 26.00 -3.39
C LYS A 44 -25.24 25.53 -3.09
N SER A 45 -25.08 24.54 -2.22
CA SER A 45 -23.77 24.01 -1.80
C SER A 45 -23.43 22.67 -2.47
N LEU A 46 -24.39 22.06 -3.16
CA LEU A 46 -24.24 20.76 -3.81
C LEU A 46 -23.09 20.76 -4.83
N PHE A 47 -22.98 21.81 -5.65
CA PHE A 47 -21.89 21.93 -6.61
C PHE A 47 -20.51 21.90 -5.94
N PHE A 48 -20.38 22.53 -4.77
CA PHE A 48 -19.13 22.56 -4.03
C PHE A 48 -18.76 21.17 -3.48
N VAL A 49 -19.71 20.45 -2.90
CA VAL A 49 -19.48 19.10 -2.37
C VAL A 49 -19.16 18.12 -3.51
N HIS A 50 -19.91 18.17 -4.61
CA HIS A 50 -19.62 17.36 -5.81
C HIS A 50 -18.26 17.68 -6.43
N SER A 51 -17.81 18.95 -6.36
CA SER A 51 -16.45 19.31 -6.82
C SER A 51 -15.36 18.53 -6.09
N ILE A 52 -15.59 18.18 -4.82
CA ILE A 52 -14.66 17.40 -4.00
C ILE A 52 -14.89 15.90 -4.23
N HIS A 53 -16.07 15.38 -3.91
CA HIS A 53 -16.32 13.92 -3.92
C HIS A 53 -16.32 13.32 -5.32
N LEU A 54 -16.90 14.01 -6.31
CA LEU A 54 -17.05 13.48 -7.66
C LEU A 54 -15.97 13.99 -8.61
N TYR A 55 -15.78 15.30 -8.72
CA TYR A 55 -14.91 15.86 -9.76
C TYR A 55 -13.43 15.88 -9.40
N PHE A 56 -13.07 15.75 -8.11
CA PHE A 56 -11.68 15.64 -7.67
C PHE A 56 -11.34 14.20 -7.28
N LEU A 57 -12.02 13.63 -6.28
CA LEU A 57 -11.63 12.34 -5.70
C LEU A 57 -11.80 11.17 -6.67
N CYS A 58 -12.92 11.04 -7.38
CA CYS A 58 -13.11 9.94 -8.34
C CYS A 58 -12.02 9.94 -9.44
N PRO A 59 -11.77 11.04 -10.18
CA PRO A 59 -10.68 11.09 -11.15
C PRO A 59 -9.30 10.81 -10.55
N ALA A 60 -9.00 11.35 -9.37
CA ALA A 60 -7.74 11.11 -8.70
C ALA A 60 -7.51 9.62 -8.38
N ILE A 61 -8.56 8.92 -7.94
CA ILE A 61 -8.50 7.48 -7.68
C ILE A 61 -8.40 6.67 -8.98
N LEU A 62 -9.06 7.10 -10.06
CA LEU A 62 -8.90 6.48 -11.39
C LEU A 62 -7.46 6.60 -11.90
N VAL A 63 -6.78 7.73 -11.63
CA VAL A 63 -5.35 7.89 -11.93
C VAL A 63 -4.51 6.88 -11.12
N ILE A 64 -4.79 6.69 -9.83
CA ILE A 64 -4.12 5.65 -9.02
C ILE A 64 -4.28 4.28 -9.68
N ILE A 65 -5.49 3.93 -10.11
CA ILE A 65 -5.76 2.66 -10.82
C ILE A 65 -4.93 2.57 -12.10
N GLY A 66 -4.91 3.62 -12.93
CA GLY A 66 -4.12 3.67 -14.17
C GLY A 66 -2.62 3.46 -13.93
N LEU A 67 -2.07 4.08 -12.88
CA LEU A 67 -0.66 3.93 -12.49
C LEU A 67 -0.32 2.49 -12.07
N THR A 68 -1.30 1.69 -11.61
CA THR A 68 -1.05 0.28 -11.24
C THR A 68 -0.73 -0.64 -12.43
N PHE A 69 -0.92 -0.19 -13.67
CA PHE A 69 -0.63 -1.02 -14.86
C PHE A 69 0.81 -0.91 -15.35
N PHE A 70 1.61 0.01 -14.81
CA PHE A 70 2.94 0.31 -15.32
C PHE A 70 3.99 0.28 -14.20
N GLU A 71 4.89 -0.69 -14.24
CA GLU A 71 5.93 -0.86 -13.21
C GLU A 71 6.85 0.37 -13.09
N LYS A 72 7.09 1.07 -14.21
CA LYS A 72 7.90 2.30 -14.27
C LYS A 72 7.36 3.41 -13.35
N TYR A 73 6.07 3.42 -13.05
CA TYR A 73 5.42 4.50 -12.29
C TYR A 73 5.16 4.17 -10.83
N HIS A 74 5.75 3.11 -10.26
CA HIS A 74 5.56 2.75 -8.85
C HIS A 74 5.96 3.85 -7.85
N ALA A 75 6.98 4.65 -8.16
CA ALA A 75 7.34 5.81 -7.34
C ALA A 75 6.22 6.87 -7.35
N ILE A 76 5.70 7.18 -8.54
CA ILE A 76 4.59 8.13 -8.71
C ILE A 76 3.33 7.63 -8.01
N LEU A 77 2.99 6.35 -8.18
CA LEU A 77 1.89 5.69 -7.48
C LEU A 77 2.00 5.89 -5.96
N THR A 78 3.19 5.72 -5.40
CA THR A 78 3.42 5.91 -3.95
C THR A 78 3.13 7.36 -3.52
N TYR A 79 3.53 8.37 -4.31
CA TYR A 79 3.20 9.76 -4.01
C TYR A 79 1.69 10.01 -4.05
N PHE A 80 0.97 9.49 -5.04
CA PHE A 80 -0.48 9.62 -5.10
C PHE A 80 -1.18 8.94 -3.91
N LEU A 81 -0.71 7.76 -3.50
CA LEU A 81 -1.25 7.07 -2.33
C LEU A 81 -1.04 7.84 -1.02
N ILE A 82 -0.03 8.73 -0.95
CA ILE A 82 0.20 9.63 0.18
C ILE A 82 -0.68 10.89 0.07
N LEU A 83 -0.71 11.52 -1.11
CA LEU A 83 -1.27 12.86 -1.32
C LEU A 83 -2.80 12.86 -1.48
N ILE A 84 -3.39 11.86 -2.15
CA ILE A 84 -4.84 11.83 -2.40
C ILE A 84 -5.65 11.73 -1.10
N PRO A 85 -5.28 10.89 -0.11
CA PRO A 85 -5.95 10.89 1.20
C PRO A 85 -5.84 12.21 1.96
N ILE A 86 -4.70 12.91 1.85
CA ILE A 86 -4.53 14.25 2.42
C ILE A 86 -5.48 15.24 1.74
N GLY A 87 -5.57 15.19 0.40
CA GLY A 87 -6.52 15.99 -0.37
C GLY A 87 -7.98 15.71 -0.01
N ALA A 88 -8.33 14.44 0.22
CA ALA A 88 -9.66 14.04 0.69
C ALA A 88 -9.96 14.63 2.09
N SER A 89 -9.03 14.53 3.03
CA SER A 89 -9.18 15.13 4.37
C SER A 89 -9.28 16.65 4.32
N LEU A 90 -8.51 17.31 3.45
CA LEU A 90 -8.63 18.75 3.22
C LEU A 90 -10.00 19.11 2.63
N GLY A 91 -10.48 18.33 1.66
CA GLY A 91 -11.83 18.47 1.11
C GLY A 91 -12.91 18.35 2.18
N ASN A 92 -12.82 17.32 3.03
CA ASN A 92 -13.71 17.10 4.16
C ASN A 92 -13.72 18.29 5.14
N PHE A 93 -12.54 18.83 5.48
CA PHE A 93 -12.42 20.04 6.29
C PHE A 93 -13.05 21.28 5.63
N LEU A 94 -12.88 21.45 4.31
CA LEU A 94 -13.49 22.56 3.58
C LEU A 94 -15.02 22.45 3.52
N ILE A 95 -15.55 21.23 3.38
CA ILE A 95 -16.99 20.94 3.49
C ILE A 95 -17.46 21.33 4.89
N LEU A 96 -16.79 20.85 5.93
CA LEU A 96 -17.08 21.17 7.33
C LEU A 96 -17.19 22.68 7.59
N SER A 97 -16.29 23.48 7.00
CA SER A 97 -16.28 24.93 7.16
C SER A 97 -17.50 25.68 6.59
N LYS A 98 -18.32 25.01 5.77
CA LYS A 98 -19.45 25.62 5.05
C LYS A 98 -20.84 25.21 5.55
N PHE A 99 -20.96 24.19 6.40
CA PHE A 99 -22.25 23.65 6.83
C PHE A 99 -22.47 23.83 8.33
N GLU A 100 -23.68 24.25 8.70
CA GLU A 100 -24.10 24.39 10.11
C GLU A 100 -24.29 23.03 10.79
N GLU A 101 -24.75 22.00 10.06
CA GLU A 101 -24.77 20.60 10.52
C GLU A 101 -23.42 19.91 10.29
N SER A 102 -22.41 20.46 10.97
CA SER A 102 -21.00 20.16 10.75
C SER A 102 -20.59 18.71 11.08
N THR A 103 -21.41 17.92 11.79
CA THR A 103 -21.02 16.57 12.20
C THR A 103 -21.16 15.49 11.12
N LEU A 104 -22.00 15.70 10.10
CA LEU A 104 -22.39 14.68 9.12
C LEU A 104 -21.21 14.09 8.35
N TYR A 105 -20.21 14.91 8.04
CA TYR A 105 -19.06 14.52 7.21
C TYR A 105 -17.85 14.08 8.04
N THR A 106 -17.89 14.23 9.37
CA THR A 106 -16.77 13.82 10.24
C THR A 106 -16.37 12.33 10.14
N PRO A 107 -17.30 11.36 9.88
CA PRO A 107 -16.94 9.96 9.72
C PRO A 107 -15.98 9.68 8.55
N GLU A 108 -16.03 10.48 7.50
CA GLU A 108 -15.18 10.32 6.31
C GLU A 108 -13.69 10.37 6.69
N THR A 109 -13.30 11.31 7.56
CA THR A 109 -11.92 11.44 8.05
C THR A 109 -11.43 10.15 8.72
N TYR A 110 -12.26 9.48 9.52
CA TYR A 110 -11.86 8.23 10.19
C TYR A 110 -11.68 7.09 9.18
N PHE A 111 -12.55 7.02 8.17
CA PHE A 111 -12.42 6.06 7.09
C PHE A 111 -11.19 6.31 6.22
N ILE A 112 -10.83 7.57 5.98
CA ILE A 112 -9.58 7.93 5.28
C ILE A 112 -8.37 7.41 6.07
N ILE A 113 -8.33 7.61 7.39
CA ILE A 113 -7.24 7.10 8.25
C ILE A 113 -7.15 5.56 8.16
N PHE A 114 -8.29 4.87 8.29
CA PHE A 114 -8.34 3.42 8.13
C PHE A 114 -7.85 2.96 6.76
N TRP A 115 -8.27 3.64 5.70
CA TRP A 115 -7.88 3.35 4.33
C TRP A 115 -6.37 3.50 4.15
N VAL A 116 -5.78 4.59 4.66
CA VAL A 116 -4.33 4.84 4.55
C VAL A 116 -3.51 3.76 5.23
N PHE A 117 -3.90 3.33 6.44
CA PHE A 117 -3.12 2.32 7.17
C PHE A 117 -3.31 0.90 6.64
N ILE A 118 -4.55 0.51 6.32
CA ILE A 118 -4.88 -0.90 6.08
C ILE A 118 -4.98 -1.22 4.59
N LEU A 119 -5.59 -0.34 3.80
CA LEU A 119 -6.04 -0.65 2.45
C LEU A 119 -5.12 -0.09 1.35
N SER A 120 -4.48 1.06 1.58
CA SER A 120 -3.69 1.82 0.59
C SER A 120 -2.49 1.07 0.02
N GLY A 121 -2.01 0.02 0.69
CA GLY A 121 -0.78 -0.67 0.32
C GLY A 121 0.50 0.11 0.65
N LEU A 122 0.43 1.26 1.33
CA LEU A 122 1.59 2.01 1.80
C LEU A 122 2.40 1.22 2.84
N ARG A 123 3.69 1.58 2.96
CA ARG A 123 4.54 1.14 4.07
C ARG A 123 4.15 1.89 5.34
N LEU A 124 4.30 1.25 6.49
CA LEU A 124 3.88 1.83 7.77
C LEU A 124 4.45 3.23 7.99
N PHE A 125 5.74 3.44 7.71
CA PHE A 125 6.38 4.75 7.84
C PHE A 125 5.73 5.83 6.96
N LEU A 126 5.42 5.51 5.70
CA LEU A 126 4.77 6.46 4.77
C LEU A 126 3.31 6.71 5.15
N ALA A 127 2.61 5.68 5.63
CA ALA A 127 1.25 5.81 6.15
C ALA A 127 1.22 6.73 7.39
N ILE A 128 2.18 6.60 8.32
CA ILE A 128 2.33 7.50 9.48
C ILE A 128 2.53 8.95 9.02
N ILE A 129 3.35 9.20 8.00
CA ILE A 129 3.54 10.55 7.46
C ILE A 129 2.22 11.11 6.93
N SER A 130 1.53 10.34 6.07
CA SER A 130 0.25 10.78 5.48
C SER A 130 -0.81 11.05 6.55
N VAL A 131 -0.97 10.13 7.51
CA VAL A 131 -1.94 10.28 8.61
C VAL A 131 -1.57 11.41 9.56
N SER A 132 -0.29 11.67 9.82
CA SER A 132 0.12 12.82 10.64
C SER A 132 -0.36 14.14 10.04
N VAL A 133 -0.32 14.27 8.71
CA VAL A 133 -0.84 15.46 8.02
C VAL A 133 -2.36 15.51 8.08
N ILE A 134 -3.05 14.38 7.92
CA ILE A 134 -4.52 14.28 8.06
C ILE A 134 -4.97 14.69 9.47
N ILE A 135 -4.28 14.23 10.52
CA ILE A 135 -4.56 14.61 11.91
C ILE A 135 -4.34 16.10 12.12
N PHE A 136 -3.25 16.65 11.57
CA PHE A 136 -2.97 18.08 11.64
C PHE A 136 -4.09 18.92 11.00
N ILE A 137 -4.56 18.54 9.80
CA ILE A 137 -5.71 19.20 9.14
C ILE A 137 -6.96 19.06 10.01
N SER A 138 -7.22 17.86 10.52
CA SER A 138 -8.42 17.55 11.31
C SER A 138 -8.47 18.32 12.64
N PHE A 139 -7.32 18.73 13.18
CA PHE A 139 -7.28 19.56 14.40
C PHE A 139 -7.95 20.93 14.22
N PHE A 140 -7.91 21.50 13.02
CA PHE A 140 -8.57 22.79 12.72
C PHE A 140 -10.10 22.71 12.72
N SER A 141 -10.69 21.51 12.71
CA SER A 141 -12.14 21.31 12.81
C SER A 141 -12.76 21.89 14.08
N ASN A 142 -11.96 22.14 15.14
CA ASN A 142 -12.40 22.82 16.36
C ASN A 142 -13.06 24.18 16.11
N ALA A 143 -12.71 24.86 15.01
CA ALA A 143 -13.32 26.14 14.64
C ALA A 143 -14.79 26.02 14.19
N TYR A 144 -15.23 24.82 13.80
CA TYR A 144 -16.52 24.58 13.15
C TYR A 144 -17.40 23.53 13.86
N LEU A 145 -16.82 22.75 14.77
CA LEU A 145 -17.53 21.77 15.58
C LEU A 145 -17.87 22.35 16.95
N SER A 146 -19.01 21.93 17.51
CA SER A 146 -19.29 22.19 18.92
C SER A 146 -18.24 21.49 19.81
N PRO A 147 -17.97 21.98 21.03
CA PRO A 147 -16.99 21.36 21.93
C PRO A 147 -17.22 19.86 22.15
N GLN A 148 -18.49 19.44 22.29
CA GLN A 148 -18.86 18.04 22.48
C GLN A 148 -18.59 17.21 21.22
N ALA A 149 -18.95 17.73 20.05
CA ALA A 149 -18.68 17.08 18.78
C ALA A 149 -17.19 16.98 18.49
N PHE A 150 -16.41 18.01 18.84
CA PHE A 150 -14.95 18.01 18.67
C PHE A 150 -14.27 16.98 19.58
N ILE A 151 -14.68 16.86 20.85
CA ILE A 151 -14.17 15.81 21.75
C ILE A 151 -14.42 14.42 21.16
N LEU A 152 -15.64 14.18 20.65
CA LEU A 152 -15.98 12.92 20.01
C LEU A 152 -15.19 12.69 18.72
N HIS A 153 -14.97 13.75 17.92
CA HIS A 153 -14.16 13.71 16.71
C HIS A 153 -12.70 13.29 17.01
N LEU A 154 -12.09 13.89 18.03
CA LEU A 154 -10.75 13.50 18.50
C LEU A 154 -10.71 12.05 18.98
N PHE A 155 -11.73 11.60 19.70
CA PHE A 155 -11.84 10.21 20.14
C PHE A 155 -11.88 9.25 18.95
N TRP A 156 -12.67 9.53 17.92
CA TRP A 156 -12.74 8.68 16.72
C TRP A 156 -11.46 8.72 15.87
N ILE A 157 -10.76 9.85 15.81
CA ILE A 157 -9.40 9.94 15.23
C ILE A 157 -8.43 9.05 16.01
N LEU A 158 -8.47 9.10 17.33
CA LEU A 158 -7.63 8.25 18.19
C LEU A 158 -7.92 6.76 17.95
N CYS A 159 -9.20 6.38 17.90
CA CYS A 159 -9.60 5.00 17.63
C CYS A 159 -9.13 4.52 16.26
N SER A 160 -9.44 5.28 15.19
CA SER A 160 -9.07 4.92 13.82
C SER A 160 -7.55 4.85 13.63
N THR A 161 -6.80 5.76 14.24
CA THR A 161 -5.33 5.74 14.23
C THR A 161 -4.78 4.53 15.00
N SER A 162 -5.34 4.22 16.16
CA SER A 162 -4.89 3.07 16.99
C SER A 162 -5.11 1.74 16.27
N PHE A 163 -6.31 1.51 15.74
CA PHE A 163 -6.60 0.32 14.95
C PHE A 163 -5.81 0.29 13.65
N GLY A 164 -5.63 1.43 13.00
CA GLY A 164 -4.83 1.58 11.79
C GLY A 164 -3.37 1.20 12.00
N ILE A 165 -2.69 1.78 13.01
CA ILE A 165 -1.30 1.47 13.34
C ILE A 165 -1.13 -0.01 13.68
N LEU A 166 -1.99 -0.55 14.55
CA LEU A 166 -1.92 -1.96 14.95
C LEU A 166 -2.11 -2.88 13.74
N GLY A 167 -3.14 -2.63 12.92
CA GLY A 167 -3.42 -3.43 11.74
C GLY A 167 -2.30 -3.34 10.70
N ALA A 168 -1.77 -2.14 10.43
CA ALA A 168 -0.66 -1.93 9.52
C ALA A 168 0.63 -2.63 10.02
N TYR A 169 0.90 -2.57 11.32
CA TYR A 169 2.02 -3.28 11.94
C TYR A 169 1.89 -4.80 11.79
N LEU A 170 0.72 -5.36 12.09
CA LEU A 170 0.47 -6.79 11.95
C LEU A 170 0.57 -7.24 10.48
N LEU A 171 0.03 -6.45 9.55
CA LEU A 171 0.11 -6.71 8.12
C LEU A 171 1.55 -6.65 7.62
N GLU A 172 2.34 -5.67 8.04
CA GLU A 172 3.76 -5.58 7.68
C GLU A 172 4.55 -6.76 8.26
N ARG A 173 4.29 -7.15 9.51
CA ARG A 173 4.91 -8.33 10.13
C ARG A 173 4.56 -9.62 9.38
N SER A 174 3.31 -9.77 8.96
CA SER A 174 2.86 -10.91 8.16
C SER A 174 3.58 -10.96 6.81
N ASN A 175 3.65 -9.82 6.10
CA ASN A 175 4.34 -9.72 4.82
C ASN A 175 5.83 -10.04 4.92
N LYS A 176 6.52 -9.60 5.98
CA LYS A 176 7.92 -9.96 6.22
C LYS A 176 8.11 -11.47 6.42
N LYS A 177 7.18 -12.15 7.09
CA LYS A 177 7.21 -13.61 7.24
C LYS A 177 6.99 -14.31 5.90
N VAL A 178 6.00 -13.86 5.12
CA VAL A 178 5.72 -14.41 3.77
C VAL A 178 6.95 -14.27 2.87
N PHE A 179 7.58 -13.10 2.84
CA PHE A 179 8.80 -12.86 2.08
C PHE A 179 9.94 -13.78 2.53
N LYS A 180 10.20 -13.88 3.83
CA LYS A 180 11.25 -14.76 4.37
C LYS A 180 11.01 -16.23 4.00
N ASN A 181 9.77 -16.71 4.11
CA ASN A 181 9.41 -18.07 3.72
C ASN A 181 9.61 -18.30 2.23
N LYS A 182 9.26 -17.33 1.38
CA LYS A 182 9.54 -17.38 -0.06
C LYS A 182 11.04 -17.51 -0.35
N GLU A 183 11.89 -16.78 0.36
CA GLU A 183 13.34 -16.89 0.20
C GLU A 183 13.88 -18.25 0.65
N ILE A 184 13.40 -18.78 1.77
CA ILE A 184 13.78 -20.11 2.27
C ILE A 184 13.38 -21.19 1.26
N LEU A 185 12.14 -21.14 0.74
CA LEU A 185 11.65 -22.08 -0.26
C LEU A 185 12.46 -22.00 -1.56
N ALA A 186 12.82 -20.80 -2.01
CA ALA A 186 13.67 -20.63 -3.18
C ALA A 186 15.05 -21.28 -2.99
N THR A 187 15.65 -21.15 -1.80
CA THR A 187 16.92 -21.80 -1.48
C THR A 187 16.78 -23.32 -1.44
N LEU A 188 15.77 -23.84 -0.74
CA LEU A 188 15.52 -25.29 -0.65
C LEU A 188 15.22 -25.93 -2.01
N ALA A 189 14.61 -25.18 -2.94
CA ALA A 189 14.32 -25.66 -4.29
C ALA A 189 15.59 -25.85 -5.15
N ILE A 190 16.69 -25.16 -4.83
CA ILE A 190 17.93 -25.22 -5.59
C ILE A 190 19.06 -25.96 -4.86
N THR A 191 18.90 -26.29 -3.58
CA THR A 191 19.90 -27.03 -2.80
C THR A 191 19.48 -28.45 -2.47
N ASP A 192 20.45 -29.33 -2.34
CA ASP A 192 20.29 -30.66 -1.78
C ASP A 192 20.22 -30.58 -0.25
N LYS A 193 19.21 -31.21 0.34
CA LYS A 193 18.93 -31.10 1.78
C LYS A 193 20.02 -31.71 2.65
N LEU A 194 20.71 -32.75 2.15
CA LEU A 194 21.70 -33.50 2.93
C LEU A 194 23.05 -32.78 2.97
N THR A 195 23.44 -32.16 1.86
CA THR A 195 24.76 -31.54 1.68
C THR A 195 24.75 -30.02 1.77
N GLY A 196 23.60 -29.38 1.58
CA GLY A 196 23.49 -27.92 1.44
C GLY A 196 24.09 -27.37 0.14
N LEU A 197 24.66 -28.23 -0.71
CA LEU A 197 25.17 -27.88 -2.03
C LEU A 197 24.02 -27.69 -3.02
N TYR A 198 24.30 -27.10 -4.17
CA TYR A 198 23.30 -27.07 -5.24
C TYR A 198 22.87 -28.48 -5.63
N ASN A 199 21.57 -28.66 -5.79
CA ASN A 199 21.03 -29.91 -6.26
C ASN A 199 21.40 -30.13 -7.73
N ARG A 200 21.16 -31.35 -8.21
CA ARG A 200 21.55 -31.74 -9.57
C ARG A 200 20.92 -30.87 -10.64
N ALA A 201 19.65 -30.52 -10.50
CA ALA A 201 18.96 -29.65 -11.45
C ALA A 201 19.63 -28.27 -11.56
N LYS A 202 19.97 -27.66 -10.41
CA LYS A 202 20.66 -26.37 -10.42
C LYS A 202 22.09 -26.48 -10.92
N PHE A 203 22.80 -27.56 -10.60
CA PHE A 203 24.13 -27.84 -11.13
C PHE A 203 24.11 -27.95 -12.67
N ASP A 204 23.20 -28.74 -13.24
CA ASP A 204 23.09 -28.94 -14.69
C ASP A 204 22.75 -27.62 -15.42
N GLU A 205 21.88 -26.79 -14.83
CA GLU A 205 21.57 -25.45 -15.32
C GLU A 205 22.82 -24.55 -15.38
N VAL A 206 23.57 -24.47 -14.28
CA VAL A 206 24.77 -23.62 -14.18
C VAL A 206 25.89 -24.15 -15.08
N LEU A 207 26.10 -25.46 -15.13
CA LEU A 207 27.10 -26.10 -16.00
C LEU A 207 26.85 -25.76 -17.47
N SER A 208 25.59 -25.84 -17.91
CA SER A 208 25.20 -25.51 -19.28
C SER A 208 25.47 -24.03 -19.62
N GLN A 209 25.18 -23.13 -18.69
CA GLN A 209 25.43 -21.69 -18.86
C GLN A 209 26.93 -21.37 -18.93
N GLU A 210 27.74 -21.96 -18.04
CA GLU A 210 29.19 -21.72 -18.01
C GLU A 210 29.91 -22.33 -19.21
N LEU A 211 29.50 -23.50 -19.69
CA LEU A 211 30.00 -24.07 -20.95
C LEU A 211 29.70 -23.16 -22.15
N ALA A 212 28.51 -22.57 -22.22
CA ALA A 212 28.15 -21.63 -23.27
C ALA A 212 28.93 -20.29 -23.16
N ARG A 213 29.23 -19.84 -21.94
CA ARG A 213 30.11 -18.68 -21.71
C ARG A 213 31.53 -18.99 -22.17
N ALA A 214 32.08 -20.14 -21.79
CA ALA A 214 33.44 -20.53 -22.14
C ALA A 214 33.69 -20.61 -23.64
N LYS A 215 32.72 -21.14 -24.39
CA LYS A 215 32.78 -21.16 -25.86
C LYS A 215 32.82 -19.75 -26.49
N ARG A 216 32.14 -18.77 -25.88
CA ARG A 216 32.07 -17.39 -26.40
C ARG A 216 33.29 -16.55 -26.00
N SER A 217 33.78 -16.71 -24.78
CA SER A 217 34.90 -15.93 -24.25
C SER A 217 36.27 -16.56 -24.48
N HIS A 218 36.31 -17.77 -25.05
CA HIS A 218 37.53 -18.58 -25.23
C HIS A 218 38.35 -18.76 -23.94
N HIS A 219 37.72 -18.70 -22.77
CA HIS A 219 38.39 -18.96 -21.50
C HIS A 219 38.36 -20.46 -21.13
N THR A 220 39.36 -20.92 -20.40
CA THR A 220 39.44 -22.29 -19.88
C THR A 220 38.45 -22.51 -18.74
N PHE A 221 37.68 -23.60 -18.81
CA PHE A 221 36.75 -24.02 -17.75
C PHE A 221 37.18 -25.38 -17.19
N GLY A 222 37.12 -25.55 -15.87
CA GLY A 222 37.46 -26.80 -15.18
C GLY A 222 36.26 -27.35 -14.41
N LEU A 223 36.06 -28.67 -14.47
CA LEU A 223 35.02 -29.39 -13.73
C LEU A 223 35.65 -30.41 -12.78
N VAL A 224 35.27 -30.37 -11.51
CA VAL A 224 35.69 -31.35 -10.51
C VAL A 224 34.52 -32.26 -10.19
N ILE A 225 34.71 -33.57 -10.34
CA ILE A 225 33.72 -34.60 -10.01
C ILE A 225 34.27 -35.44 -8.87
N LYS A 226 33.54 -35.52 -7.76
CA LYS A 226 33.88 -36.35 -6.60
C LYS A 226 32.83 -37.46 -6.45
N LYS A 227 33.27 -38.72 -6.38
CA LYS A 227 32.41 -39.88 -6.12
C LYS A 227 32.50 -40.26 -4.64
N THR A 228 31.37 -40.30 -3.94
CA THR A 228 31.30 -40.80 -2.56
C THR A 228 30.95 -42.28 -2.59
N ILE A 229 31.83 -43.13 -2.06
CA ILE A 229 31.61 -44.59 -1.95
C ILE A 229 30.97 -44.84 -0.58
N PRO A 230 29.79 -45.47 -0.48
CA PRO A 230 29.23 -45.85 0.81
C PRO A 230 30.13 -46.89 1.48
N ILE A 231 30.47 -46.67 2.74
CA ILE A 231 31.22 -47.63 3.57
C ILE A 231 30.21 -48.70 4.02
N PRO A 232 30.53 -50.00 3.89
CA PRO A 232 29.61 -51.11 4.19
C PRO A 232 29.17 -51.18 5.66
#